data_AF-A0A4P8HDW1-F1
#
_entry.id   AF-A0A4P8HDW1-F1
#
_cell.length_a   1.000
_cell.length_b   1.000
_cell.length_c   1.000
_cell.angle_alpha   90.00
_cell.angle_beta   90.00
_cell.angle_gamma   90.00
#
_symmetry.space_group_name_H-M   'P 1'
#
loop_
_entity.id
_entity.type
_entity.pdbx_description
1 polymer ?
#
loop_
_entity_poly.entity_id
_entity_poly.type
_entity_poly.pdbx_seq_one_letter_code
_entity_poly.pdbx_strand_id
1 'polypeptide(L)'
;MRLDRPLDAGDEFDDESPLPGTGWTVYDTTRSNLPSDVNTIHTKDAVRVRDGDLEIRTARHCLTGDEIASAENESPDGAVCPEGTRTMYTSGRINTDFLYDAPFEMEVRARMSDDMIDGMYFAAWLLNDQPYCTAPGVEKSQMTEIDTTEVLSARAKTTNTTHVTCEKRENATGTRRDGHSMPGQIAGAWNTYRMTWDGYAVRYYFNDQLVPSVRGQTPETTAETLRMEVDEFRSALNDHPYQIIINSYVFPDTVTWVPPPKHDEPFPARVDRVDYLRMKPLDDVYPRGAIGREWSSTDELGAPVSPEQDAGPASARKQEFEHGTVYWSPDTGAHAVTGAIARTYEDLDGPEGSLGLPTSDERALRDGGASQSFEGGQIHWSRDAGAHATRGAIQRHWRSQGWENGRLGYPTSEETRTDAGAATQTFQGGTLYWTAKTGVTTTRGAIATRHRTHGGPDGWLGLPLADKGRLRKNGGASQRFEGGQIHWSRDTGAHATRGAIQRHWRSQGWENGRLGYPTSEETPVAGGGVRQTFEGGTLYWQPGRGVRVEN
;
A
#
# COMPACT_ATOMS: atom_id res chain seq x y z
N MET A 1 15.40 16.35 28.90
CA MET A 1 16.35 15.22 28.72
C MET A 1 15.80 14.36 27.58
N ARG A 2 16.59 13.90 26.60
CA ARG A 2 16.03 12.95 25.60
C ARG A 2 15.86 11.60 26.27
N LEU A 3 14.73 10.93 26.04
CA LEU A 3 14.50 9.60 26.58
C LEU A 3 15.26 8.58 25.72
N ASP A 4 16.20 7.87 26.33
CA ASP A 4 16.92 6.75 25.69
C ASP A 4 16.08 5.45 25.65
N ARG A 5 14.85 5.48 26.19
CA ARG A 5 13.89 4.38 26.14
C ARG A 5 12.52 4.91 25.70
N PRO A 6 11.87 4.25 24.74
CA PRO A 6 10.54 4.68 24.32
C PRO A 6 9.49 4.41 25.41
N LEU A 7 8.44 5.25 25.49
CA LEU A 7 7.19 4.96 26.21
C LEU A 7 6.35 3.91 25.44
N ASP A 8 6.99 2.87 24.90
CA ASP A 8 6.32 1.83 24.11
C ASP A 8 5.27 1.11 24.94
N ALA A 9 5.58 0.91 26.23
CA ALA A 9 4.69 0.35 27.24
C ALA A 9 3.74 1.41 27.85
N GLY A 10 3.96 2.69 27.56
CA GLY A 10 3.16 3.82 28.06
C GLY A 10 3.48 4.26 29.48
N ASP A 11 2.86 5.38 29.84
CA ASP A 11 2.57 5.73 31.22
C ASP A 11 1.09 5.36 31.45
N GLU A 12 0.87 4.38 32.32
CA GLU A 12 -0.45 3.89 32.70
C GLU A 12 -1.00 4.65 33.91
N PHE A 13 -0.27 5.66 34.42
CA PHE A 13 -0.67 6.45 35.59
C PHE A 13 -1.06 5.60 36.82
N ASP A 14 -0.40 4.45 37.00
CA ASP A 14 -0.67 3.49 38.09
C ASP A 14 -0.08 3.91 39.45
N ASP A 15 0.78 4.94 39.49
CA ASP A 15 1.40 5.43 40.72
C ASP A 15 0.56 6.57 41.31
N GLU A 16 -0.07 6.35 42.47
CA GLU A 16 -0.86 7.34 43.22
C GLU A 16 -0.05 8.58 43.68
N SER A 17 1.24 8.65 43.36
CA SER A 17 2.08 9.83 43.59
C SER A 17 1.63 11.04 42.74
N PRO A 18 1.94 12.29 43.15
CA PRO A 18 1.42 13.50 42.51
C PRO A 18 1.85 13.76 41.05
N LEU A 19 2.51 12.81 40.36
CA LEU A 19 3.26 12.88 39.08
C LEU A 19 4.73 13.36 39.13
N PRO A 20 5.18 14.29 40.00
CA PRO A 20 6.60 14.65 40.08
C PRO A 20 7.49 13.44 40.33
N GLY A 21 8.40 13.17 39.39
CA GLY A 21 9.37 12.08 39.46
C GLY A 21 9.14 10.92 38.49
N THR A 22 8.00 10.88 37.79
CA THR A 22 7.72 9.91 36.70
C THR A 22 8.14 10.42 35.31
N GLY A 23 8.84 11.56 35.26
CA GLY A 23 9.21 12.25 34.02
C GLY A 23 8.13 13.19 33.50
N TRP A 24 7.17 13.55 34.36
CA TRP A 24 6.19 14.60 34.13
C TRP A 24 6.37 15.76 35.11
N THR A 25 6.17 16.98 34.60
CA THR A 25 6.06 18.20 35.39
C THR A 25 4.64 18.74 35.31
N VAL A 26 4.04 19.00 36.48
CA VAL A 26 2.79 19.75 36.57
C VAL A 26 3.08 21.23 36.38
N TYR A 27 2.50 21.80 35.32
CA TYR A 27 2.64 23.21 34.99
C TYR A 27 1.81 24.06 35.96
N ASP A 28 2.49 24.92 36.70
CA ASP A 28 1.91 25.79 37.71
C ASP A 28 2.06 27.25 37.30
N THR A 29 0.94 27.95 37.12
CA THR A 29 0.95 29.34 36.66
C THR A 29 1.37 30.24 37.83
N THR A 30 2.56 30.84 37.75
CA THR A 30 3.09 31.66 38.83
C THR A 30 2.27 32.94 39.02
N ARG A 31 1.88 33.20 40.28
CA ARG A 31 0.86 34.16 40.75
C ARG A 31 1.09 35.65 40.45
N SER A 32 2.13 36.05 39.72
CA SER A 32 2.43 37.48 39.52
C SER A 32 1.72 38.04 38.27
N ASN A 33 0.62 38.76 38.50
CA ASN A 33 -0.22 39.47 37.53
C ASN A 33 -0.84 38.59 36.44
N LEU A 34 -2.00 37.99 36.73
CA LEU A 34 -2.83 37.35 35.71
C LEU A 34 -3.32 38.40 34.71
N PRO A 35 -2.98 38.28 33.42
CA PRO A 35 -3.51 39.17 32.40
C PRO A 35 -5.05 39.22 32.42
N SER A 36 -5.63 40.35 32.02
CA SER A 36 -7.09 40.53 32.03
C SER A 36 -7.82 39.64 31.03
N ASP A 37 -7.09 39.08 30.05
CA ASP A 37 -7.57 38.22 28.97
C ASP A 37 -7.36 36.72 29.23
N VAL A 38 -6.96 36.32 30.46
CA VAL A 38 -6.83 34.90 30.84
C VAL A 38 -7.99 34.49 31.75
N ASN A 39 -8.64 33.37 31.42
CA ASN A 39 -9.70 32.77 32.23
C ASN A 39 -9.26 31.50 32.99
N THR A 40 -8.13 30.87 32.64
CA THR A 40 -7.66 29.63 33.26
C THR A 40 -6.33 29.81 33.99
N ILE A 41 -6.24 29.28 35.21
CA ILE A 41 -5.01 29.16 36.00
C ILE A 41 -4.69 27.67 36.13
N HIS A 42 -3.52 27.26 35.65
CA HIS A 42 -3.05 25.90 35.88
C HIS A 42 -2.45 25.77 37.26
N THR A 43 -2.88 24.78 38.04
CA THR A 43 -2.45 24.57 39.43
C THR A 43 -2.11 23.10 39.68
N LYS A 44 -1.26 22.84 40.67
CA LYS A 44 -0.93 21.47 41.08
C LYS A 44 -2.12 20.73 41.69
N ASP A 45 -2.96 21.42 42.43
CA ASP A 45 -4.12 20.81 43.12
C ASP A 45 -5.19 20.28 42.16
N ALA A 46 -5.19 20.79 40.92
CA ALA A 46 -6.06 20.39 39.84
C ALA A 46 -5.57 19.15 39.07
N VAL A 47 -4.42 18.58 39.43
CA VAL A 47 -3.89 17.35 38.84
C VAL A 47 -3.71 16.30 39.92
N ARG A 48 -4.27 15.12 39.70
CA ARG A 48 -4.14 13.98 40.63
C ARG A 48 -4.06 12.68 39.86
N VAL A 49 -3.41 11.68 40.44
CA VAL A 49 -3.53 10.31 40.00
C VAL A 49 -4.40 9.58 41.01
N ARG A 50 -5.42 8.87 40.54
CA ARG A 50 -6.38 8.19 41.40
C ARG A 50 -6.98 6.98 40.70
N ASP A 51 -6.98 5.84 41.39
CA ASP A 51 -7.59 4.59 40.89
C ASP A 51 -7.01 4.17 39.51
N GLY A 52 -5.75 4.50 39.22
CA GLY A 52 -5.08 4.25 37.93
C GLY A 52 -5.32 5.31 36.85
N ASP A 53 -6.10 6.36 37.14
CA ASP A 53 -6.38 7.43 36.19
C ASP A 53 -5.61 8.71 36.57
N LEU A 54 -5.02 9.37 35.58
CA LEU A 54 -4.71 10.80 35.65
C LEU A 54 -6.01 11.61 35.60
N GLU A 55 -6.33 12.33 36.67
CA GLU A 55 -7.46 13.24 36.80
C GLU A 55 -7.02 14.70 36.62
N ILE A 56 -7.64 15.40 35.66
CA ILE A 56 -7.54 16.86 35.50
C ILE A 56 -8.87 17.48 35.93
N ARG A 57 -8.84 18.25 37.02
CA ARG A 57 -10.02 18.91 37.58
C ARG A 57 -10.11 20.37 37.14
N THR A 58 -11.23 20.74 36.53
CA THR A 58 -11.56 22.14 36.22
C THR A 58 -12.64 22.66 37.15
N ALA A 59 -12.41 23.79 37.83
CA ALA A 59 -13.38 24.37 38.77
C ALA A 59 -13.47 25.90 38.64
N ARG A 60 -14.67 26.45 38.90
CA ARG A 60 -14.95 27.90 38.88
C ARG A 60 -14.57 28.54 40.21
N HIS A 61 -13.97 29.72 40.15
CA HIS A 61 -13.64 30.58 41.28
C HIS A 61 -14.19 31.99 41.07
N CYS A 62 -14.61 32.63 42.16
CA CYS A 62 -15.12 33.99 42.13
C CYS A 62 -14.16 34.90 42.92
N LEU A 63 -13.38 35.70 42.19
CA LEU A 63 -12.29 36.48 42.77
C LEU A 63 -12.70 37.94 42.99
N THR A 64 -12.30 38.51 44.12
CA THR A 64 -12.48 39.93 44.45
C THR A 64 -11.13 40.65 44.42
N GLY A 65 -11.08 41.83 43.80
CA GLY A 65 -9.85 42.62 43.71
C GLY A 65 -8.68 41.82 43.10
N ASP A 66 -7.60 41.69 43.87
CA ASP A 66 -6.36 41.01 43.47
C ASP A 66 -6.27 39.57 44.03
N GLU A 67 -7.39 38.98 44.46
CA GLU A 67 -7.43 37.58 44.87
C GLU A 67 -6.95 36.64 43.76
N ILE A 68 -6.42 35.50 44.20
CA ILE A 68 -5.96 34.41 43.35
C ILE A 68 -6.81 33.17 43.62
N ALA A 69 -7.03 32.33 42.61
CA ALA A 69 -7.83 31.13 42.79
C ALA A 69 -7.21 30.19 43.86
N SER A 70 -8.05 29.75 44.78
CA SER A 70 -7.72 28.84 45.87
C SER A 70 -8.98 28.05 46.28
N ALA A 71 -8.82 27.07 47.17
CA ALA A 71 -9.97 26.35 47.73
C ALA A 71 -10.97 27.27 48.47
N GLU A 72 -10.55 28.45 48.94
CA GLU A 72 -11.40 29.37 49.71
C GLU A 72 -12.40 30.15 48.84
N ASN A 73 -12.06 30.38 47.58
CA ASN A 73 -12.88 31.13 46.62
C ASN A 73 -13.40 30.27 45.46
N GLU A 74 -13.28 28.95 45.59
CA GLU A 74 -13.96 28.01 44.71
C GLU A 74 -15.48 28.19 44.88
N SER A 75 -16.18 28.34 43.75
CA SER A 75 -17.63 28.52 43.75
C SER A 75 -18.32 27.23 44.17
N PRO A 76 -19.13 27.21 45.26
CA PRO A 76 -19.82 26.01 45.71
C PRO A 76 -20.71 25.43 44.60
N ASP A 77 -20.55 24.14 44.31
CA ASP A 77 -21.21 23.42 43.21
C ASP A 77 -21.13 24.12 41.84
N GLY A 78 -20.15 25.03 41.67
CA GLY A 78 -20.03 25.79 40.45
C GLY A 78 -20.99 26.95 40.29
N ALA A 79 -21.60 27.45 41.37
CA ALA A 79 -22.57 28.54 41.31
C ALA A 79 -22.09 29.76 40.51
N VAL A 80 -23.04 30.54 40.00
CA VAL A 80 -22.78 31.81 39.29
C VAL A 80 -22.07 32.77 40.24
N CYS A 81 -21.02 33.42 39.74
CA CYS A 81 -20.26 34.36 40.54
C CYS A 81 -21.07 35.61 40.89
N PRO A 82 -21.01 36.11 42.14
CA PRO A 82 -21.72 37.33 42.52
C PRO A 82 -21.29 38.54 41.69
N GLU A 83 -22.20 39.50 41.52
CA GLU A 83 -21.90 40.77 40.86
C GLU A 83 -20.69 41.45 41.53
N GLY A 84 -19.78 41.99 40.70
CA GLY A 84 -18.55 42.64 41.17
C GLY A 84 -17.37 41.70 41.45
N THR A 85 -17.53 40.38 41.23
CA THR A 85 -16.43 39.42 41.26
C THR A 85 -15.98 39.03 39.85
N ARG A 86 -14.71 38.65 39.70
CA ARG A 86 -14.14 38.11 38.46
C ARG A 86 -14.25 36.60 38.44
N THR A 87 -14.89 36.04 37.42
CA THR A 87 -14.91 34.60 37.16
C THR A 87 -13.54 34.13 36.68
N MET A 88 -12.95 33.16 37.35
CA MET A 88 -11.73 32.46 36.94
C MET A 88 -11.92 30.95 37.05
N TYR A 89 -11.10 30.19 36.33
CA TYR A 89 -11.14 28.73 36.38
C TYR A 89 -9.77 28.18 36.79
N THR A 90 -9.71 27.27 37.76
CA THR A 90 -8.52 26.43 37.96
C THR A 90 -8.63 25.21 37.07
N SER A 91 -7.48 24.74 36.57
CA SER A 91 -7.39 23.52 35.75
C SER A 91 -6.00 22.88 35.90
N GLY A 92 -5.83 21.68 35.35
CA GLY A 92 -4.57 20.97 35.29
C GLY A 92 -3.87 21.10 33.94
N ARG A 93 -2.53 21.11 33.97
CA ARG A 93 -1.67 20.92 32.81
C ARG A 93 -0.42 20.16 33.25
N ILE A 94 -0.08 19.11 32.52
CA ILE A 94 1.17 18.39 32.69
C ILE A 94 1.95 18.37 31.39
N ASN A 95 3.27 18.41 31.50
CA ASN A 95 4.19 18.33 30.38
C ASN A 95 5.22 17.23 30.67
N THR A 96 5.71 16.54 29.64
CA THR A 96 6.85 15.64 29.80
C THR A 96 8.15 16.41 30.07
N ASP A 97 9.01 15.86 30.94
CA ASP A 97 10.38 16.35 31.19
C ASP A 97 11.38 15.88 30.11
N PHE A 98 10.89 15.03 29.21
CA PHE A 98 11.58 14.48 28.06
C PHE A 98 10.90 14.83 26.75
N LEU A 99 11.63 14.64 25.65
CA LEU A 99 11.20 14.96 24.31
C LEU A 99 11.32 13.73 23.40
N TYR A 100 10.46 13.65 22.38
CA TYR A 100 10.43 12.58 21.38
C TYR A 100 10.93 13.03 20.02
N ASP A 101 11.84 12.26 19.44
CA ASP A 101 12.23 12.42 18.05
C ASP A 101 11.18 11.74 17.14
N ALA A 102 10.82 12.41 16.05
CA ALA A 102 9.99 11.84 14.99
C ALA A 102 10.80 10.90 14.07
N PRO A 103 10.16 9.93 13.39
CA PRO A 103 8.71 9.66 13.34
C PRO A 103 8.18 8.82 14.52
N PHE A 104 6.88 8.91 14.82
CA PHE A 104 6.27 8.26 15.99
C PHE A 104 4.76 8.01 15.83
N GLU A 105 4.25 7.11 16.67
CA GLU A 105 2.83 6.92 16.96
C GLU A 105 2.56 7.33 18.41
N MET A 106 1.50 8.10 18.63
CA MET A 106 0.98 8.43 19.96
C MET A 106 -0.45 7.90 20.11
N GLU A 107 -0.72 7.19 21.21
CA GLU A 107 -2.05 6.70 21.58
C GLU A 107 -2.41 7.16 23.00
N VAL A 108 -3.64 7.63 23.18
CA VAL A 108 -4.19 8.11 24.45
C VAL A 108 -5.54 7.47 24.68
N ARG A 109 -5.75 6.88 25.84
CA ARG A 109 -7.08 6.46 26.30
C ARG A 109 -7.60 7.43 27.34
N ALA A 110 -8.65 8.15 27.00
CA ALA A 110 -9.19 9.22 27.83
C ALA A 110 -10.72 9.16 27.96
N ARG A 111 -11.23 9.69 29.07
CA ARG A 111 -12.66 9.89 29.32
C ARG A 111 -12.87 11.32 29.78
N MET A 112 -13.60 12.08 28.98
CA MET A 112 -14.02 13.42 29.38
C MET A 112 -15.17 13.37 30.38
N SER A 113 -15.34 14.44 31.14
CA SER A 113 -16.51 14.61 32.01
C SER A 113 -17.84 14.37 31.29
N ASP A 114 -18.87 13.93 32.04
CA ASP A 114 -20.14 13.44 31.48
C ASP A 114 -20.97 14.51 30.77
N ASP A 115 -20.75 15.79 31.09
CA ASP A 115 -21.45 16.93 30.48
C ASP A 115 -20.58 17.65 29.43
N MET A 116 -21.16 18.55 28.64
CA MET A 116 -20.46 19.44 27.71
C MET A 116 -20.78 20.92 28.02
N ILE A 117 -19.80 21.84 27.94
CA ILE A 117 -19.96 23.22 28.49
C ILE A 117 -19.71 24.41 27.56
N ASP A 118 -19.35 24.35 26.29
CA ASP A 118 -18.90 25.57 25.57
C ASP A 118 -17.64 26.21 26.18
N GLY A 119 -16.77 26.72 25.30
CA GLY A 119 -15.60 27.47 25.73
C GLY A 119 -14.56 26.69 26.53
N MET A 120 -14.64 25.35 26.57
CA MET A 120 -13.65 24.49 27.23
C MET A 120 -13.17 23.39 26.29
N TYR A 121 -11.88 23.08 26.35
CA TYR A 121 -11.30 21.88 25.76
C TYR A 121 -10.55 21.05 26.79
N PHE A 122 -10.43 19.75 26.49
CA PHE A 122 -9.38 18.90 27.03
C PHE A 122 -8.58 18.32 25.85
N ALA A 123 -7.26 18.31 26.01
CA ALA A 123 -6.36 17.87 24.97
C ALA A 123 -5.17 17.09 25.53
N ALA A 124 -4.69 16.17 24.70
CA ALA A 124 -3.36 15.57 24.78
C ALA A 124 -2.71 15.78 23.41
N TRP A 125 -1.64 16.57 23.38
CA TRP A 125 -1.05 17.12 22.17
C TRP A 125 0.47 17.21 22.27
N LEU A 126 1.09 17.39 21.11
CA LEU A 126 2.53 17.41 20.94
C LEU A 126 2.96 18.80 20.50
N LEU A 127 3.98 19.35 21.15
CA LEU A 127 4.55 20.65 20.81
C LEU A 127 6.02 20.52 20.46
N ASN A 128 6.37 21.02 19.29
CA ASN A 128 7.73 21.39 18.94
C ASN A 128 7.83 22.93 18.91
N ASP A 129 8.60 23.48 19.86
CA ASP A 129 8.75 24.94 20.05
C ASP A 129 10.07 25.51 19.48
N GLN A 130 10.81 24.70 18.73
CA GLN A 130 12.11 25.07 18.16
C GLN A 130 11.92 25.76 16.81
N PRO A 131 12.75 26.76 16.45
CA PRO A 131 12.63 27.50 15.20
C PRO A 131 12.93 26.66 13.96
N TYR A 132 11.91 26.28 13.19
CA TYR A 132 12.11 25.67 11.86
C TYR A 132 12.07 26.69 10.70
N CYS A 133 11.58 27.93 10.91
CA CYS A 133 11.56 28.98 9.89
C CYS A 133 12.28 30.26 10.35
N THR A 134 12.97 30.94 9.43
CA THR A 134 13.80 32.12 9.71
C THR A 134 13.14 33.45 9.32
N ALA A 135 11.81 33.46 9.18
CA ALA A 135 11.07 34.65 8.78
C ALA A 135 11.34 35.83 9.75
N PRO A 136 11.54 37.07 9.25
CA PRO A 136 11.85 38.22 10.10
C PRO A 136 10.82 38.42 11.23
N GLY A 137 11.30 38.40 12.47
CA GLY A 137 10.47 38.55 13.67
C GLY A 137 9.88 37.24 14.22
N VAL A 138 10.06 36.10 13.55
CA VAL A 138 9.69 34.79 14.09
C VAL A 138 10.91 34.23 14.83
N GLU A 139 10.98 34.43 16.15
CA GLU A 139 12.12 33.99 16.98
C GLU A 139 12.11 32.48 17.28
N LYS A 140 10.92 31.88 17.22
CA LYS A 140 10.61 30.44 17.29
C LYS A 140 9.49 30.20 16.29
N SER A 141 9.46 29.09 15.55
CA SER A 141 8.27 28.76 14.76
C SER A 141 7.14 28.49 15.73
N GLN A 142 6.14 29.37 15.72
CA GLN A 142 5.38 29.56 16.95
C GLN A 142 4.41 28.43 17.26
N MET A 143 4.14 27.51 16.33
CA MET A 143 3.47 26.23 16.57
C MET A 143 3.83 25.22 15.47
N THR A 144 4.62 24.19 15.80
CA THR A 144 4.42 22.86 15.22
C THR A 144 3.71 22.04 16.30
N GLU A 145 2.41 21.87 16.12
CA GLU A 145 1.53 21.24 17.09
C GLU A 145 0.75 20.10 16.42
N ILE A 146 0.64 18.98 17.13
CA ILE A 146 -0.13 17.83 16.70
C ILE A 146 -1.07 17.43 17.82
N ASP A 147 -2.37 17.62 17.57
CA ASP A 147 -3.40 17.35 18.56
C ASP A 147 -3.89 15.91 18.43
N THR A 148 -3.23 14.98 19.12
CA THR A 148 -3.65 13.56 19.19
C THR A 148 -5.04 13.41 19.77
N THR A 149 -5.43 14.29 20.67
CA THR A 149 -6.82 14.56 21.01
C THR A 149 -6.96 16.01 21.37
N GLU A 150 -7.88 16.70 20.72
CA GLU A 150 -8.45 17.96 21.18
C GLU A 150 -9.97 17.77 21.11
N VAL A 151 -10.65 17.94 22.23
CA VAL A 151 -12.10 17.83 22.25
C VAL A 151 -12.71 19.10 22.78
N LEU A 152 -13.33 19.84 21.87
CA LEU A 152 -14.10 21.03 22.16
C LEU A 152 -15.44 20.61 22.75
N SER A 153 -15.67 20.96 24.00
CA SER A 153 -16.89 20.57 24.72
C SER A 153 -18.17 21.02 24.00
N ALA A 154 -18.19 22.21 23.38
CA ALA A 154 -19.33 22.76 22.64
C ALA A 154 -19.89 21.89 21.49
N ARG A 155 -19.03 21.06 20.88
CA ARG A 155 -19.32 20.50 19.55
C ARG A 155 -19.63 19.01 19.57
N ALA A 156 -19.53 18.36 20.74
CA ALA A 156 -19.62 16.90 20.88
C ALA A 156 -18.87 16.16 19.75
N LYS A 157 -17.65 16.61 19.48
CA LYS A 157 -16.76 16.05 18.46
C LYS A 157 -15.31 16.38 18.79
N THR A 158 -14.42 15.48 18.43
CA THR A 158 -12.97 15.71 18.49
C THR A 158 -12.54 16.52 17.27
N THR A 159 -11.57 17.40 17.46
CA THR A 159 -10.89 18.19 16.44
C THR A 159 -9.41 17.89 16.48
N ASN A 160 -9.04 16.69 16.06
CA ASN A 160 -7.64 16.38 15.82
C ASN A 160 -7.09 17.32 14.76
N THR A 161 -6.01 18.04 15.04
CA THR A 161 -5.50 19.04 14.12
C THR A 161 -3.98 19.01 14.10
N THR A 162 -3.42 19.02 12.90
CA THR A 162 -2.00 19.30 12.71
C THR A 162 -1.85 20.79 12.40
N HIS A 163 -1.09 21.50 13.22
CA HIS A 163 -0.82 22.92 13.11
C HIS A 163 0.65 23.16 12.77
N VAL A 164 0.89 23.89 11.68
CA VAL A 164 2.24 24.29 11.25
C VAL A 164 2.22 25.80 10.96
N THR A 165 2.93 26.59 11.77
CA THR A 165 2.90 28.06 11.72
C THR A 165 4.27 28.69 11.55
N CYS A 166 4.43 29.42 10.45
CA CYS A 166 5.58 30.29 10.16
C CYS A 166 5.27 31.78 10.37
N GLU A 167 4.44 32.13 11.35
CA GLU A 167 3.97 33.51 11.60
C GLU A 167 3.99 33.88 13.08
N LYS A 168 3.93 35.19 13.35
CA LYS A 168 3.79 35.70 14.72
C LYS A 168 2.42 35.33 15.34
N ARG A 169 2.38 34.81 16.58
CA ARG A 169 1.24 34.30 17.35
C ARG A 169 0.19 35.38 17.56
N GLU A 170 0.62 36.63 17.68
CA GLU A 170 -0.26 37.80 17.81
C GLU A 170 -1.10 38.06 16.55
N ASN A 171 -0.71 37.53 15.38
CA ASN A 171 -1.36 37.77 14.07
C ASN A 171 -1.67 36.47 13.29
N ALA A 172 -1.81 35.31 13.96
CA ALA A 172 -1.83 33.97 13.35
C ALA A 172 -3.07 33.63 12.48
N THR A 173 -3.40 34.49 11.52
CA THR A 173 -4.38 34.23 10.46
C THR A 173 -3.84 33.32 9.35
N GLY A 174 -2.52 33.13 9.24
CA GLY A 174 -1.86 32.29 8.24
C GLY A 174 -1.40 30.90 8.73
N THR A 175 -1.78 30.45 9.93
CA THR A 175 -1.51 29.08 10.41
C THR A 175 -2.03 28.05 9.40
N ARG A 176 -1.10 27.25 8.85
CA ARG A 176 -1.47 26.09 8.03
C ARG A 176 -1.93 25.01 8.99
N ARG A 177 -3.19 24.60 8.82
CA ARG A 177 -3.81 23.60 9.69
C ARG A 177 -4.59 22.62 8.87
N ASP A 178 -4.52 21.35 9.23
CA ASP A 178 -5.41 20.33 8.71
C ASP A 178 -6.15 19.69 9.86
N GLY A 179 -7.47 19.89 9.86
CA GLY A 179 -8.34 19.45 10.93
C GLY A 179 -9.01 18.15 10.54
N HIS A 180 -9.27 17.32 11.51
CA HIS A 180 -9.85 15.99 11.40
C HIS A 180 -10.99 15.94 12.42
N SER A 181 -12.21 15.69 11.94
CA SER A 181 -13.41 15.82 12.76
C SER A 181 -14.26 14.56 12.63
N MET A 182 -14.52 13.90 13.75
CA MET A 182 -15.51 12.81 13.81
C MET A 182 -16.78 13.25 14.54
N PRO A 183 -17.97 12.94 14.02
CA PRO A 183 -19.20 13.06 14.80
C PRO A 183 -19.23 11.96 15.88
N GLY A 184 -19.46 12.32 17.14
CA GLY A 184 -19.63 11.31 18.20
C GLY A 184 -19.75 11.91 19.59
N GLN A 185 -20.69 11.39 20.41
CA GLN A 185 -20.77 11.78 21.82
C GLN A 185 -19.54 11.25 22.57
N ILE A 186 -18.59 12.14 22.84
CA ILE A 186 -17.33 11.83 23.53
C ILE A 186 -17.47 11.91 25.06
N ALA A 187 -18.33 12.82 25.52
CA ALA A 187 -18.56 13.08 26.94
C ALA A 187 -18.99 11.81 27.68
N GLY A 188 -18.33 11.54 28.80
CA GLY A 188 -18.66 10.44 29.70
C GLY A 188 -18.27 9.05 29.24
N ALA A 189 -17.70 8.87 28.04
CA ALA A 189 -17.23 7.60 27.54
C ALA A 189 -15.70 7.52 27.50
N TRP A 190 -15.16 6.33 27.79
CA TRP A 190 -13.76 6.02 27.49
C TRP A 190 -13.59 5.85 25.99
N ASN A 191 -12.64 6.58 25.41
CA ASN A 191 -12.28 6.50 24.00
C ASN A 191 -10.77 6.43 23.84
N THR A 192 -10.35 5.79 22.75
CA THR A 192 -8.94 5.74 22.33
C THR A 192 -8.74 6.71 21.17
N TYR A 193 -7.71 7.55 21.31
CA TYR A 193 -7.27 8.51 20.31
C TYR A 193 -5.85 8.14 19.92
N ARG A 194 -5.60 7.99 18.63
CA ARG A 194 -4.28 7.61 18.13
C ARG A 194 -3.90 8.50 16.96
N MET A 195 -2.63 8.89 16.90
CA MET A 195 -2.06 9.53 15.72
C MET A 195 -0.77 8.82 15.31
N THR A 196 -0.51 8.79 14.02
CA THR A 196 0.76 8.32 13.47
C THR A 196 1.37 9.41 12.64
N TRP A 197 2.67 9.62 12.79
CA TRP A 197 3.53 10.33 11.85
C TRP A 197 4.63 9.37 11.43
N ASP A 198 4.58 8.88 10.19
CA ASP A 198 5.52 7.90 9.63
C ASP A 198 6.60 8.54 8.74
N GLY A 199 6.65 9.88 8.74
CA GLY A 199 7.50 10.67 7.84
C GLY A 199 6.83 11.05 6.52
N TYR A 200 5.80 10.34 6.07
CA TYR A 200 5.06 10.71 4.86
C TYR A 200 3.79 11.48 5.19
N ALA A 201 2.98 10.97 6.12
CA ALA A 201 1.68 11.55 6.45
C ALA A 201 1.36 11.47 7.93
N VAL A 202 0.61 12.47 8.43
CA VAL A 202 -0.02 12.39 9.75
C VAL A 202 -1.41 11.78 9.57
N ARG A 203 -1.73 10.75 10.35
CA ARG A 203 -3.05 10.10 10.35
C ARG A 203 -3.61 10.08 11.76
N TYR A 204 -4.90 10.36 11.88
CA TYR A 204 -5.62 10.33 13.15
C TYR A 204 -6.62 9.19 13.17
N TYR A 205 -6.78 8.56 14.32
CA TYR A 205 -7.69 7.46 14.54
C TYR A 205 -8.47 7.70 15.83
N PHE A 206 -9.77 7.38 15.80
CA PHE A 206 -10.66 7.42 16.94
C PHE A 206 -11.31 6.05 17.10
N ASN A 207 -11.07 5.38 18.24
CA ASN A 207 -11.47 3.99 18.47
C ASN A 207 -11.10 3.07 17.29
N ASP A 208 -9.82 3.16 16.88
CA ASP A 208 -9.21 2.45 15.74
C ASP A 208 -9.77 2.77 14.34
N GLN A 209 -10.70 3.71 14.23
CA GLN A 209 -11.22 4.17 12.94
C GLN A 209 -10.45 5.39 12.46
N LEU A 210 -9.92 5.31 11.23
CA LEU A 210 -9.26 6.44 10.58
C LEU A 210 -10.22 7.64 10.45
N VAL A 211 -9.76 8.80 10.91
CA VAL A 211 -10.50 10.06 10.86
C VAL A 211 -10.03 10.86 9.66
N PRO A 212 -10.92 11.16 8.69
CA PRO A 212 -10.52 11.89 7.50
C PRO A 212 -10.29 13.39 7.78
N SER A 213 -9.41 13.98 6.97
CA SER A 213 -9.22 15.43 6.91
C SER A 213 -10.53 16.14 6.51
N VAL A 214 -10.79 17.31 7.11
CA VAL A 214 -11.91 18.19 6.76
C VAL A 214 -11.61 19.05 5.52
N ARG A 215 -10.35 19.12 5.09
CA ARG A 215 -9.88 19.91 3.94
C ARG A 215 -9.58 19.05 2.71
N GLY A 216 -9.31 17.76 2.89
CA GLY A 216 -8.72 16.88 1.88
C GLY A 216 -9.69 16.05 1.04
N GLN A 217 -9.19 15.60 -0.11
CA GLN A 217 -9.74 14.47 -0.88
C GLN A 217 -9.31 13.11 -0.30
N THR A 218 -8.27 13.11 0.55
CA THR A 218 -7.69 11.95 1.23
C THR A 218 -7.89 12.05 2.75
N PRO A 219 -7.81 10.93 3.50
CA PRO A 219 -8.03 10.93 4.94
C PRO A 219 -6.82 11.41 5.77
N GLU A 220 -5.71 11.82 5.16
CA GLU A 220 -4.41 12.03 5.81
C GLU A 220 -3.98 13.50 5.73
N THR A 221 -3.20 13.97 6.71
CA THR A 221 -2.48 15.25 6.60
C THR A 221 -1.17 15.02 5.88
N THR A 222 -0.96 15.71 4.76
CA THR A 222 0.28 15.68 3.99
C THR A 222 0.79 17.10 3.74
N ALA A 223 1.97 17.22 3.13
CA ALA A 223 2.46 18.51 2.64
C ALA A 223 1.42 19.19 1.71
N GLU A 224 0.75 18.42 0.87
CA GLU A 224 -0.29 18.93 -0.04
C GLU A 224 -1.50 19.49 0.71
N THR A 225 -2.02 18.76 1.71
CA THR A 225 -3.22 19.23 2.45
C THR A 225 -2.95 20.51 3.23
N LEU A 226 -1.72 20.68 3.72
CA LEU A 226 -1.25 21.91 4.35
C LEU A 226 -0.76 22.96 3.35
N ARG A 227 -0.68 22.66 2.05
CA ARG A 227 -0.15 23.53 0.99
C ARG A 227 1.28 23.98 1.26
N MET A 228 2.14 23.02 1.55
CA MET A 228 3.56 23.19 1.84
C MET A 228 4.39 22.44 0.79
N GLU A 229 5.62 22.89 0.60
CA GLU A 229 6.62 22.05 -0.06
C GLU A 229 6.96 20.85 0.83
N VAL A 230 7.22 19.68 0.23
CA VAL A 230 7.43 18.44 0.98
C VAL A 230 8.62 18.52 1.94
N ASP A 231 9.72 19.15 1.51
CA ASP A 231 10.90 19.35 2.34
C ASP A 231 10.62 20.31 3.52
N GLU A 232 9.79 21.35 3.30
CA GLU A 232 9.38 22.28 4.37
C GLU A 232 8.52 21.55 5.41
N PHE A 233 7.55 20.76 4.95
CA PHE A 233 6.66 19.97 5.81
C PHE A 233 7.44 18.97 6.66
N ARG A 234 8.36 18.22 6.04
CA ARG A 234 9.19 17.24 6.75
C ARG A 234 10.17 17.89 7.71
N SER A 235 10.82 18.98 7.32
CA SER A 235 11.72 19.73 8.21
C SER A 235 10.97 20.23 9.45
N ALA A 236 9.77 20.80 9.26
CA ALA A 236 8.94 21.25 10.37
C ALA A 236 8.55 20.12 11.33
N LEU A 237 8.35 18.91 10.82
CA LEU A 237 7.92 17.76 11.61
C LEU A 237 9.05 16.89 12.17
N ASN A 238 10.25 16.84 11.56
CA ASN A 238 11.31 15.88 11.90
C ASN A 238 12.57 16.51 12.52
N ASP A 239 12.88 17.76 12.26
CA ASP A 239 14.19 18.32 12.62
C ASP A 239 14.34 18.60 14.13
N HIS A 240 13.20 18.61 14.85
CA HIS A 240 13.15 18.96 16.25
C HIS A 240 12.21 18.03 17.02
N PRO A 241 12.55 17.72 18.28
CA PRO A 241 11.76 16.79 19.08
C PRO A 241 10.53 17.46 19.71
N TYR A 242 9.56 16.64 20.12
CA TYR A 242 8.28 17.08 20.66
C TYR A 242 8.18 16.87 22.18
N GLN A 243 7.60 17.85 22.86
CA GLN A 243 7.09 17.71 24.23
C GLN A 243 5.62 17.27 24.19
N ILE A 244 5.24 16.32 25.05
CA ILE A 244 3.84 15.94 25.23
C ILE A 244 3.22 16.84 26.29
N ILE A 245 1.99 17.31 26.04
CA ILE A 245 1.21 18.14 26.94
C ILE A 245 -0.18 17.53 27.09
N ILE A 246 -0.65 17.39 28.34
CA ILE A 246 -2.05 17.04 28.64
C ILE A 246 -2.64 18.16 29.49
N ASN A 247 -3.75 18.76 29.05
CA ASN A 247 -4.38 19.83 29.79
C ASN A 247 -5.88 19.97 29.50
N SER A 248 -6.59 20.58 30.44
CA SER A 248 -7.89 21.19 30.18
C SER A 248 -7.77 22.71 30.25
N TYR A 249 -8.51 23.43 29.41
CA TYR A 249 -8.45 24.88 29.35
C TYR A 249 -9.82 25.48 29.06
N VAL A 250 -10.13 26.56 29.77
CA VAL A 250 -11.32 27.38 29.58
C VAL A 250 -10.91 28.65 28.85
N PHE A 251 -11.45 28.82 27.65
CA PHE A 251 -11.17 29.96 26.78
C PHE A 251 -11.67 31.28 27.40
N PRO A 252 -10.92 32.37 27.23
CA PRO A 252 -11.38 33.70 27.59
C PRO A 252 -12.44 34.21 26.62
N ASP A 253 -13.28 35.14 27.09
CA ASP A 253 -14.35 35.75 26.29
C ASP A 253 -13.82 36.55 25.08
N THR A 254 -12.51 36.85 25.09
CA THR A 254 -11.80 37.49 23.97
C THR A 254 -11.62 36.55 22.78
N VAL A 255 -11.74 35.23 22.97
CA VAL A 255 -11.68 34.22 21.89
C VAL A 255 -13.04 34.15 21.19
N THR A 256 -13.08 34.56 19.93
CA THR A 256 -14.34 34.70 19.17
C THR A 256 -14.68 33.51 18.27
N TRP A 257 -13.74 32.58 18.05
CA TRP A 257 -13.95 31.42 17.15
C TRP A 257 -14.59 30.21 17.85
N VAL A 258 -14.73 30.27 19.18
CA VAL A 258 -15.43 29.30 20.01
C VAL A 258 -16.38 30.06 20.94
N PRO A 259 -17.63 29.60 21.16
CA PRO A 259 -18.50 30.23 22.15
C PRO A 259 -17.87 30.12 23.54
N PRO A 260 -17.82 31.19 24.35
CA PRO A 260 -17.29 31.13 25.71
C PRO A 260 -18.24 30.34 26.63
N PRO A 261 -17.77 29.90 27.81
CA PRO A 261 -18.66 29.33 28.80
C PRO A 261 -19.71 30.35 29.23
N LYS A 262 -20.92 29.89 29.52
CA LYS A 262 -21.98 30.77 30.03
C LYS A 262 -21.70 31.15 31.49
N HIS A 263 -21.44 32.42 31.72
CA HIS A 263 -21.13 32.95 33.06
C HIS A 263 -22.37 33.09 33.95
N ASP A 264 -23.56 33.14 33.35
CA ASP A 264 -24.86 33.23 34.02
C ASP A 264 -25.52 31.88 34.33
N GLU A 265 -24.84 30.77 34.01
CA GLU A 265 -25.25 29.41 34.35
C GLU A 265 -24.23 28.75 35.32
N PRO A 266 -24.64 27.77 36.14
CA PRO A 266 -23.70 26.99 36.95
C PRO A 266 -22.63 26.28 36.11
N PHE A 267 -21.41 26.20 36.64
CA PHE A 267 -20.30 25.43 36.10
C PHE A 267 -19.86 24.38 37.13
N PRO A 268 -20.54 23.23 37.21
CA PRO A 268 -20.12 22.15 38.11
C PRO A 268 -18.65 21.80 37.88
N ALA A 269 -17.93 21.48 38.95
CA ALA A 269 -16.56 21.03 38.82
C ALA A 269 -16.48 19.78 37.94
N ARG A 270 -15.47 19.73 37.07
CA ARG A 270 -15.34 18.72 36.01
C ARG A 270 -14.05 17.96 36.19
N VAL A 271 -14.07 16.67 35.89
CA VAL A 271 -12.89 15.82 35.96
C VAL A 271 -12.76 15.09 34.63
N ASP A 272 -11.73 15.44 33.88
CA ASP A 272 -11.29 14.69 32.71
C ASP A 272 -10.26 13.65 33.17
N ARG A 273 -10.32 12.45 32.58
CA ARG A 273 -9.51 11.29 32.98
C ARG A 273 -8.67 10.78 31.83
N VAL A 274 -7.44 10.37 32.12
CA VAL A 274 -6.58 9.62 31.20
C VAL A 274 -6.15 8.34 31.88
N ASP A 275 -6.44 7.22 31.25
CA ASP A 275 -6.06 5.88 31.70
C ASP A 275 -4.61 5.62 31.31
N TYR A 276 -4.25 5.85 30.04
CA TYR A 276 -2.86 5.74 29.62
C TYR A 276 -2.52 6.69 28.47
N LEU A 277 -1.21 6.92 28.33
CA LEU A 277 -0.58 7.48 27.14
C LEU A 277 0.59 6.60 26.70
N ARG A 278 0.60 6.21 25.43
CA ARG A 278 1.67 5.42 24.80
C ARG A 278 2.30 6.20 23.65
N MET A 279 3.61 6.08 23.53
CA MET A 279 4.36 6.70 22.45
C MET A 279 5.40 5.72 21.92
N LYS A 280 5.35 5.43 20.62
CA LYS A 280 6.20 4.43 19.96
C LYS A 280 6.93 5.06 18.77
N PRO A 281 8.24 4.81 18.59
CA PRO A 281 8.93 5.23 17.37
C PRO A 281 8.35 4.49 16.16
N LEU A 282 8.31 5.16 15.02
CA LEU A 282 7.96 4.55 13.73
C LEU A 282 9.14 4.64 12.77
N ASP A 283 9.20 3.68 11.85
CA ASP A 283 10.13 3.75 10.73
C ASP A 283 9.73 4.91 9.79
N ASP A 284 10.72 5.64 9.28
CA ASP A 284 10.49 6.68 8.27
C ASP A 284 10.22 6.03 6.92
N VAL A 285 8.96 6.08 6.47
CA VAL A 285 8.54 5.50 5.19
C VAL A 285 8.73 6.46 4.02
N TYR A 286 9.23 7.68 4.25
CA TYR A 286 9.40 8.64 3.17
C TYR A 286 10.45 8.19 2.16
N PRO A 287 10.10 8.01 0.87
CA PRO A 287 11.01 7.54 -0.16
C PRO A 287 12.16 8.52 -0.40
N ARG A 288 13.39 8.00 -0.51
CA ARG A 288 14.60 8.80 -0.74
C ARG A 288 15.43 8.23 -1.89
N GLY A 289 16.45 8.98 -2.29
CA GLY A 289 17.45 8.49 -3.24
C GLY A 289 16.85 8.14 -4.61
N ALA A 290 17.23 6.99 -5.16
CA ALA A 290 16.75 6.54 -6.46
C ALA A 290 15.30 6.06 -6.41
N ILE A 291 14.91 5.37 -5.35
CA ILE A 291 13.53 4.92 -5.14
C ILE A 291 12.59 6.12 -5.04
N GLY A 292 12.96 7.15 -4.28
CA GLY A 292 12.14 8.37 -4.17
C GLY A 292 12.00 9.14 -5.47
N ARG A 293 13.02 9.14 -6.35
CA ARG A 293 12.90 9.72 -7.69
C ARG A 293 11.92 8.94 -8.56
N GLU A 294 12.01 7.61 -8.56
CA GLU A 294 11.10 6.75 -9.30
C GLU A 294 9.65 6.92 -8.82
N TRP A 295 9.44 6.94 -7.50
CA TRP A 295 8.14 7.21 -6.92
C TRP A 295 7.57 8.57 -7.36
N SER A 296 8.39 9.63 -7.36
CA SER A 296 7.95 10.97 -7.78
C SER A 296 7.58 11.09 -9.27
N SER A 297 7.95 10.11 -10.10
CA SER A 297 7.61 10.06 -11.53
C SER A 297 6.52 9.05 -11.86
N THR A 298 6.04 8.28 -10.88
CA THR A 298 5.14 7.15 -11.10
C THR A 298 3.91 7.26 -10.20
N ASP A 299 2.96 8.12 -10.61
CA ASP A 299 1.72 8.45 -9.89
C ASP A 299 0.89 7.21 -9.49
N GLU A 300 0.96 6.14 -10.28
CA GLU A 300 0.18 4.92 -10.10
C GLU A 300 0.59 4.10 -8.87
N LEU A 301 1.75 4.36 -8.26
CA LEU A 301 2.22 3.63 -7.07
C LEU A 301 1.41 3.90 -5.80
N GLY A 302 0.83 5.11 -5.68
CA GLY A 302 0.19 5.56 -4.45
C GLY A 302 1.19 5.89 -3.32
N ALA A 303 0.69 5.94 -2.09
CA ALA A 303 1.48 6.29 -0.91
C ALA A 303 2.53 5.19 -0.56
N PRO A 304 3.68 5.56 0.02
CA PRO A 304 4.60 4.59 0.61
C PRO A 304 3.95 3.91 1.83
N VAL A 305 4.11 2.59 1.97
CA VAL A 305 3.56 1.82 3.10
C VAL A 305 4.61 1.10 3.92
N SER A 306 5.88 1.22 3.53
CA SER A 306 7.02 0.61 4.22
C SER A 306 8.27 1.47 4.09
N PRO A 307 9.25 1.35 5.00
CA PRO A 307 10.59 1.89 4.78
C PRO A 307 11.32 1.12 3.67
N GLU A 308 12.44 1.67 3.22
CA GLU A 308 13.35 0.99 2.29
C GLU A 308 13.96 -0.27 2.96
N GLN A 309 13.86 -1.40 2.27
CA GLN A 309 14.24 -2.73 2.77
C GLN A 309 15.19 -3.45 1.81
N ASP A 310 15.88 -4.49 2.28
CA ASP A 310 16.64 -5.39 1.42
C ASP A 310 15.70 -6.17 0.48
N ALA A 311 16.10 -6.31 -0.79
CA ALA A 311 15.28 -6.98 -1.81
C ALA A 311 15.69 -8.43 -2.11
N GLY A 312 16.58 -9.05 -1.31
CA GLY A 312 17.11 -10.40 -1.54
C GLY A 312 18.52 -10.40 -2.13
N PRO A 313 18.72 -10.04 -3.43
CA PRO A 313 20.04 -9.91 -4.03
C PRO A 313 20.94 -8.91 -3.28
N ALA A 314 22.24 -9.19 -3.23
CA ALA A 314 23.19 -8.36 -2.49
C ALA A 314 23.20 -6.91 -3.00
N SER A 315 23.04 -5.95 -2.08
CA SER A 315 22.95 -4.51 -2.36
C SER A 315 21.68 -4.04 -3.09
N ALA A 316 20.73 -4.92 -3.36
CA ALA A 316 19.42 -4.54 -3.89
C ALA A 316 18.53 -4.02 -2.76
N ARG A 317 17.68 -3.05 -3.10
CA ARG A 317 16.73 -2.41 -2.18
C ARG A 317 15.35 -2.44 -2.79
N LYS A 318 14.33 -2.49 -1.95
CA LYS A 318 12.94 -2.33 -2.35
C LYS A 318 12.21 -1.40 -1.40
N GLN A 319 11.15 -0.79 -1.89
CA GLN A 319 10.17 -0.11 -1.05
C GLN A 319 8.77 -0.40 -1.58
N GLU A 320 7.86 -0.72 -0.67
CA GLU A 320 6.47 -1.05 -0.98
C GLU A 320 5.59 0.19 -0.90
N PHE A 321 4.67 0.29 -1.85
CA PHE A 321 3.68 1.35 -2.03
C PHE A 321 2.29 0.70 -2.13
N GLU A 322 1.23 1.50 -1.99
CA GLU A 322 -0.16 1.01 -2.03
C GLU A 322 -0.50 0.14 -3.24
N HIS A 323 0.13 0.40 -4.39
CA HIS A 323 -0.21 -0.23 -5.67
C HIS A 323 0.99 -0.85 -6.40
N GLY A 324 2.12 -1.04 -5.71
CA GLY A 324 3.28 -1.72 -6.28
C GLY A 324 4.53 -1.65 -5.41
N THR A 325 5.65 -2.01 -6.00
CA THR A 325 6.96 -2.01 -5.34
C THR A 325 7.99 -1.40 -6.26
N VAL A 326 8.80 -0.48 -5.73
CA VAL A 326 9.97 0.02 -6.45
C VAL A 326 11.18 -0.78 -6.00
N TYR A 327 11.87 -1.37 -6.97
CA TYR A 327 13.12 -2.10 -6.75
C TYR A 327 14.29 -1.28 -7.26
N TRP A 328 15.42 -1.31 -6.55
CA TRP A 328 16.63 -0.60 -6.94
C TRP A 328 17.88 -1.46 -6.73
N SER A 329 18.85 -1.33 -7.65
CA SER A 329 20.23 -1.72 -7.43
C SER A 329 21.18 -0.76 -8.15
N PRO A 330 22.49 -0.77 -7.82
CA PRO A 330 23.49 -0.02 -8.58
C PRO A 330 23.54 -0.38 -10.07
N ASP A 331 23.24 -1.64 -10.43
CA ASP A 331 23.36 -2.15 -11.79
C ASP A 331 22.10 -1.90 -12.63
N THR A 332 20.93 -1.99 -12.01
CA THR A 332 19.64 -1.86 -12.71
C THR A 332 19.05 -0.46 -12.66
N GLY A 333 19.35 0.33 -11.62
CA GLY A 333 18.56 1.53 -11.33
C GLY A 333 17.25 1.20 -10.61
N ALA A 334 16.43 2.22 -10.36
CA ALA A 334 15.15 2.10 -9.67
C ALA A 334 14.03 1.90 -10.69
N HIS A 335 13.16 0.92 -10.46
CA HIS A 335 12.04 0.61 -11.35
C HIS A 335 10.81 0.18 -10.55
N ALA A 336 9.67 0.79 -10.86
CA ALA A 336 8.38 0.41 -10.32
C ALA A 336 7.86 -0.88 -10.98
N VAL A 337 7.35 -1.81 -10.19
CA VAL A 337 6.63 -3.01 -10.65
C VAL A 337 5.23 -2.96 -10.05
N THR A 338 4.20 -2.87 -10.90
CA THR A 338 2.81 -2.63 -10.47
C THR A 338 1.82 -3.63 -11.09
N GLY A 339 0.58 -3.62 -10.60
CA GLY A 339 -0.57 -4.25 -11.25
C GLY A 339 -0.47 -5.77 -11.47
N ALA A 340 -0.80 -6.22 -12.68
CA ALA A 340 -0.78 -7.65 -13.02
C ALA A 340 0.65 -8.19 -13.20
N ILE A 341 1.58 -7.35 -13.67
CA ILE A 341 2.99 -7.72 -13.80
C ILE A 341 3.61 -7.97 -12.43
N ALA A 342 3.36 -7.09 -11.45
CA ALA A 342 3.82 -7.29 -10.07
C ALA A 342 3.36 -8.62 -9.48
N ARG A 343 2.07 -8.95 -9.61
CA ARG A 343 1.54 -10.23 -9.11
C ARG A 343 2.25 -11.44 -9.71
N THR A 344 2.43 -11.47 -11.04
CA THR A 344 3.17 -12.55 -11.70
C THR A 344 4.65 -12.57 -11.31
N TYR A 345 5.27 -11.41 -11.09
CA TYR A 345 6.66 -11.33 -10.64
C TYR A 345 6.83 -11.92 -9.24
N GLU A 346 5.95 -11.58 -8.30
CA GLU A 346 5.96 -12.16 -6.94
C GLU A 346 5.63 -13.66 -6.94
N ASP A 347 4.68 -14.12 -7.77
CA ASP A 347 4.38 -15.56 -7.95
C ASP A 347 5.58 -16.36 -8.50
N LEU A 348 6.55 -15.67 -9.11
CA LEU A 348 7.79 -16.23 -9.66
C LEU A 348 9.00 -15.98 -8.73
N ASP A 349 8.75 -15.81 -7.43
CA ASP A 349 9.74 -15.57 -6.37
C ASP A 349 10.48 -14.21 -6.48
N GLY A 350 9.90 -13.25 -7.22
CA GLY A 350 10.38 -11.87 -7.28
C GLY A 350 11.88 -11.76 -7.63
N PRO A 351 12.65 -10.90 -6.94
CA PRO A 351 14.08 -10.74 -7.18
C PRO A 351 14.94 -11.99 -6.93
N GLU A 352 14.47 -12.94 -6.12
CA GLU A 352 15.17 -14.20 -5.84
C GLU A 352 14.89 -15.27 -6.91
N GLY A 353 13.84 -15.04 -7.71
CA GLY A 353 13.41 -15.89 -8.79
C GLY A 353 14.29 -15.84 -10.03
N SER A 354 13.89 -16.62 -11.04
CA SER A 354 14.67 -16.75 -12.29
C SER A 354 14.69 -15.49 -13.17
N LEU A 355 13.85 -14.49 -12.85
CA LEU A 355 13.80 -13.21 -13.54
C LEU A 355 14.82 -12.21 -12.99
N GLY A 356 15.20 -12.30 -11.72
CA GLY A 356 16.04 -11.27 -11.08
C GLY A 356 15.36 -9.90 -11.06
N LEU A 357 16.15 -8.84 -10.86
CA LEU A 357 15.63 -7.49 -10.68
C LEU A 357 15.02 -6.89 -11.96
N PRO A 358 14.06 -5.96 -11.86
CA PRO A 358 13.59 -5.19 -13.00
C PRO A 358 14.71 -4.32 -13.58
N THR A 359 14.70 -4.16 -14.90
CA THR A 359 15.70 -3.41 -15.70
C THR A 359 15.06 -2.34 -16.59
N SER A 360 13.73 -2.22 -16.51
CA SER A 360 12.94 -1.19 -17.18
C SER A 360 11.66 -0.97 -16.41
N ASP A 361 11.03 0.18 -16.63
CA ASP A 361 9.65 0.39 -16.23
C ASP A 361 8.70 -0.37 -17.16
N GLU A 362 7.42 -0.40 -16.80
CA GLU A 362 6.37 -0.98 -17.64
C GLU A 362 6.22 -0.19 -18.95
N ARG A 363 6.12 -0.91 -20.08
CA ARG A 363 5.94 -0.32 -21.40
C ARG A 363 4.68 -0.87 -22.07
N ALA A 364 3.87 0.05 -22.59
CA ALA A 364 2.70 -0.28 -23.39
C ALA A 364 3.04 -1.07 -24.68
N LEU A 365 2.20 -2.05 -24.98
CA LEU A 365 2.21 -2.91 -26.16
C LEU A 365 0.88 -2.83 -26.91
N ARG A 366 0.77 -3.56 -28.03
CA ARG A 366 -0.45 -3.54 -28.87
C ARG A 366 -1.71 -3.94 -28.10
N ASP A 367 -2.86 -3.44 -28.55
CA ASP A 367 -4.18 -3.78 -28.01
C ASP A 367 -4.32 -3.55 -26.50
N GLY A 368 -3.57 -2.57 -25.98
CA GLY A 368 -3.56 -2.23 -24.56
C GLY A 368 -2.81 -3.23 -23.68
N GLY A 369 -1.95 -4.08 -24.25
CA GLY A 369 -1.05 -4.91 -23.46
C GLY A 369 0.12 -4.12 -22.87
N ALA A 370 0.93 -4.79 -22.07
CA ALA A 370 2.09 -4.22 -21.41
C ALA A 370 3.24 -5.23 -21.32
N SER A 371 4.46 -4.74 -21.12
CA SER A 371 5.61 -5.57 -20.80
C SER A 371 6.59 -4.85 -19.91
N GLN A 372 7.29 -5.62 -19.07
CA GLN A 372 8.40 -5.12 -18.27
C GLN A 372 9.60 -6.06 -18.39
N SER A 373 10.81 -5.50 -18.41
CA SER A 373 12.05 -6.25 -18.51
C SER A 373 12.71 -6.47 -17.17
N PHE A 374 13.29 -7.65 -17.02
CA PHE A 374 14.03 -8.11 -15.85
C PHE A 374 15.37 -8.70 -16.34
N GLU A 375 16.33 -8.86 -15.44
CA GLU A 375 17.67 -9.39 -15.79
C GLU A 375 17.61 -10.72 -16.56
N GLY A 376 16.71 -11.61 -16.15
CA GLY A 376 16.54 -12.97 -16.68
C GLY A 376 15.45 -13.13 -17.75
N GLY A 377 14.68 -12.09 -18.06
CA GLY A 377 13.54 -12.23 -18.97
C GLY A 377 12.63 -11.00 -19.06
N GLN A 378 11.39 -11.21 -19.50
CA GLN A 378 10.36 -10.17 -19.57
C GLN A 378 8.99 -10.75 -19.24
N ILE A 379 8.21 -10.03 -18.43
CA ILE A 379 6.79 -10.34 -18.21
C ILE A 379 5.98 -9.54 -19.22
N HIS A 380 5.01 -10.21 -19.86
CA HIS A 380 4.08 -9.60 -20.81
C HIS A 380 2.65 -9.80 -20.33
N TRP A 381 1.88 -8.73 -20.34
CA TRP A 381 0.47 -8.73 -19.98
C TRP A 381 -0.42 -8.36 -21.17
N SER A 382 -1.58 -9.00 -21.24
CA SER A 382 -2.72 -8.50 -22.02
C SER A 382 -4.03 -8.87 -21.35
N ARG A 383 -5.10 -8.12 -21.66
CA ARG A 383 -6.43 -8.36 -21.08
C ARG A 383 -6.91 -9.81 -21.26
N ASP A 384 -6.68 -10.40 -22.44
CA ASP A 384 -7.19 -11.73 -22.77
C ASP A 384 -6.29 -12.87 -22.30
N ALA A 385 -4.99 -12.61 -22.11
CA ALA A 385 -4.01 -13.64 -21.80
C ALA A 385 -3.54 -13.65 -20.33
N GLY A 386 -3.70 -12.54 -19.60
CA GLY A 386 -3.04 -12.37 -18.31
C GLY A 386 -1.56 -11.97 -18.45
N ALA A 387 -0.83 -11.96 -17.33
CA ALA A 387 0.60 -11.66 -17.27
C ALA A 387 1.40 -12.96 -17.23
N HIS A 388 2.42 -13.08 -18.09
CA HIS A 388 3.28 -14.25 -18.17
C HIS A 388 4.74 -13.92 -18.47
N ALA A 389 5.66 -14.63 -17.81
CA ALA A 389 7.08 -14.44 -18.03
C ALA A 389 7.57 -15.17 -19.29
N THR A 390 8.47 -14.54 -20.01
CA THR A 390 9.17 -15.11 -21.16
C THR A 390 10.66 -14.97 -20.95
N ARG A 391 11.43 -16.03 -21.24
CA ARG A 391 12.88 -16.03 -21.01
C ARG A 391 13.63 -16.88 -22.04
N GLY A 392 14.95 -16.78 -21.98
CA GLY A 392 15.85 -17.72 -22.65
C GLY A 392 15.62 -17.89 -24.15
N ALA A 393 15.69 -19.13 -24.62
CA ALA A 393 15.64 -19.45 -26.04
C ALA A 393 14.23 -19.25 -26.64
N ILE A 394 13.18 -19.56 -25.88
CA ILE A 394 11.78 -19.40 -26.33
C ILE A 394 11.47 -17.92 -26.58
N GLN A 395 11.84 -17.03 -25.64
CA GLN A 395 11.66 -15.60 -25.81
C GLN A 395 12.44 -15.06 -27.02
N ARG A 396 13.73 -15.43 -27.17
CA ARG A 396 14.54 -14.99 -28.33
C ARG A 396 13.93 -15.43 -29.65
N HIS A 397 13.37 -16.64 -29.71
CA HIS A 397 12.65 -17.11 -30.89
C HIS A 397 11.37 -16.31 -31.13
N TRP A 398 10.55 -16.11 -30.11
CA TRP A 398 9.32 -15.32 -30.21
C TRP A 398 9.59 -13.86 -30.65
N ARG A 399 10.63 -13.24 -30.09
CA ARG A 399 11.18 -11.95 -30.53
C ARG A 399 11.48 -11.94 -32.03
N SER A 400 12.19 -12.96 -32.52
CA SER A 400 12.53 -13.08 -33.95
C SER A 400 11.29 -13.22 -34.85
N GLN A 401 10.16 -13.65 -34.29
CA GLN A 401 8.88 -13.78 -34.98
C GLN A 401 7.99 -12.53 -34.88
N GLY A 402 8.52 -11.42 -34.35
CA GLY A 402 7.82 -10.15 -34.21
C GLY A 402 7.08 -9.97 -32.89
N TRP A 403 7.46 -10.72 -31.85
CA TRP A 403 6.86 -10.63 -30.52
C TRP A 403 5.33 -10.78 -30.55
N GLU A 404 4.60 -9.98 -29.77
CA GLU A 404 3.15 -9.95 -29.71
C GLU A 404 2.53 -9.58 -31.05
N ASN A 405 3.23 -8.82 -31.91
CA ASN A 405 2.78 -8.47 -33.27
C ASN A 405 2.90 -9.63 -34.25
N GLY A 406 3.61 -10.69 -33.86
CA GLY A 406 3.75 -11.92 -34.63
C GLY A 406 2.51 -12.81 -34.58
N ARG A 407 2.54 -13.88 -35.39
CA ARG A 407 1.44 -14.86 -35.47
C ARG A 407 1.17 -15.62 -34.17
N LEU A 408 2.07 -15.54 -33.19
CA LEU A 408 1.90 -16.19 -31.88
C LEU A 408 1.08 -15.35 -30.92
N GLY A 409 1.05 -14.02 -31.06
CA GLY A 409 0.41 -13.15 -30.08
C GLY A 409 1.11 -13.18 -28.72
N TYR A 410 0.35 -12.89 -27.67
CA TYR A 410 0.83 -12.89 -26.28
C TYR A 410 1.02 -14.30 -25.72
N PRO A 411 1.95 -14.51 -24.77
CA PRO A 411 2.00 -15.73 -23.97
C PRO A 411 0.72 -15.90 -23.16
N THR A 412 0.32 -17.15 -22.93
CA THR A 412 -0.87 -17.55 -22.15
C THR A 412 -0.52 -18.57 -21.05
N SER A 413 0.77 -18.77 -20.81
CA SER A 413 1.31 -19.66 -19.78
C SER A 413 2.73 -19.27 -19.45
N GLU A 414 3.22 -19.69 -18.29
CA GLU A 414 4.66 -19.70 -18.00
C GLU A 414 5.41 -20.72 -18.86
N GLU A 415 6.73 -20.57 -18.93
CA GLU A 415 7.62 -21.59 -19.48
C GLU A 415 7.77 -22.74 -18.47
N THR A 416 7.34 -23.94 -18.85
CA THR A 416 7.39 -25.15 -18.02
C THR A 416 8.24 -26.24 -18.68
N ARG A 417 8.62 -27.25 -17.90
CA ARG A 417 9.35 -28.42 -18.41
C ARG A 417 8.41 -29.59 -18.62
N THR A 418 8.48 -30.24 -19.78
CA THR A 418 7.71 -31.45 -20.09
C THR A 418 8.43 -32.69 -19.60
N ASP A 419 7.72 -33.82 -19.45
CA ASP A 419 8.34 -35.11 -19.10
C ASP A 419 9.27 -35.61 -20.22
N ALA A 420 8.95 -35.29 -21.47
CA ALA A 420 9.84 -35.46 -22.62
C ALA A 420 11.12 -34.60 -22.58
N GLY A 421 11.33 -33.78 -21.54
CA GLY A 421 12.54 -33.02 -21.30
C GLY A 421 12.68 -31.71 -22.07
N ALA A 422 11.61 -31.24 -22.72
CA ALA A 422 11.59 -29.94 -23.40
C ALA A 422 11.16 -28.82 -22.46
N ALA A 423 11.65 -27.60 -22.71
CA ALA A 423 10.98 -26.39 -22.21
C ALA A 423 9.82 -26.06 -23.16
N THR A 424 8.66 -25.69 -22.63
CA THR A 424 7.49 -25.35 -23.44
C THR A 424 6.75 -24.15 -22.89
N GLN A 425 6.18 -23.35 -23.80
CA GLN A 425 5.35 -22.21 -23.46
C GLN A 425 4.23 -22.04 -24.49
N THR A 426 3.02 -21.75 -24.01
CA THR A 426 1.85 -21.52 -24.86
C THR A 426 1.63 -20.03 -25.07
N PHE A 427 1.23 -19.70 -26.30
CA PHE A 427 0.87 -18.38 -26.78
C PHE A 427 -0.52 -18.47 -27.43
N GLN A 428 -1.19 -17.33 -27.60
CA GLN A 428 -2.51 -17.25 -28.23
C GLN A 428 -2.58 -18.00 -29.58
N GLY A 429 -1.53 -17.90 -30.39
CA GLY A 429 -1.44 -18.49 -31.73
C GLY A 429 -0.78 -19.87 -31.81
N GLY A 430 -0.29 -20.43 -30.70
CA GLY A 430 0.37 -21.74 -30.69
C GLY A 430 1.32 -21.98 -29.52
N THR A 431 2.06 -23.09 -29.57
CA THR A 431 2.97 -23.50 -28.51
C THR A 431 4.40 -23.58 -29.05
N LEU A 432 5.34 -23.07 -28.26
CA LEU A 432 6.77 -23.17 -28.51
C LEU A 432 7.37 -24.30 -27.67
N TYR A 433 8.30 -25.05 -28.26
CA TYR A 433 9.04 -26.11 -27.60
C TYR A 433 10.53 -25.92 -27.86
N TRP A 434 11.35 -26.01 -26.83
CA TRP A 434 12.79 -25.94 -26.93
C TRP A 434 13.45 -27.20 -26.39
N THR A 435 14.39 -27.74 -27.17
CA THR A 435 15.38 -28.72 -26.72
C THR A 435 16.77 -28.31 -27.23
N ALA A 436 17.82 -28.80 -26.57
CA ALA A 436 19.19 -28.61 -27.06
C ALA A 436 19.41 -29.22 -28.46
N LYS A 437 18.66 -30.27 -28.83
CA LYS A 437 18.80 -30.98 -30.11
C LYS A 437 18.16 -30.25 -31.28
N THR A 438 16.97 -29.69 -31.08
CA THR A 438 16.14 -29.14 -32.17
C THR A 438 16.11 -27.61 -32.19
N GLY A 439 16.59 -26.96 -31.13
CA GLY A 439 16.28 -25.55 -30.89
C GLY A 439 14.78 -25.34 -30.66
N VAL A 440 14.31 -24.11 -30.90
CA VAL A 440 12.89 -23.78 -30.74
C VAL A 440 12.10 -24.25 -31.96
N THR A 441 11.01 -24.97 -31.70
CA THR A 441 10.04 -25.42 -32.69
C THR A 441 8.65 -24.87 -32.34
N THR A 442 7.86 -24.56 -33.35
CA THR A 442 6.57 -23.89 -33.20
C THR A 442 5.44 -24.76 -33.73
N THR A 443 4.45 -25.04 -32.89
CA THR A 443 3.24 -25.78 -33.27
C THR A 443 2.04 -24.83 -33.20
N ARG A 444 1.24 -24.70 -34.27
CA ARG A 444 0.16 -23.69 -34.37
C ARG A 444 -1.16 -24.22 -34.87
N GLY A 445 -2.22 -23.46 -34.61
CA GLY A 445 -3.55 -23.66 -35.19
C GLY A 445 -4.11 -25.06 -34.97
N ALA A 446 -4.82 -25.60 -35.97
CA ALA A 446 -5.44 -26.92 -35.88
C ALA A 446 -4.44 -28.05 -35.63
N ILE A 447 -3.18 -27.91 -36.06
CA ILE A 447 -2.12 -28.87 -35.77
C ILE A 447 -1.79 -28.88 -34.27
N ALA A 448 -1.66 -27.70 -33.64
CA ALA A 448 -1.45 -27.59 -32.19
C ALA A 448 -2.62 -28.16 -31.39
N THR A 449 -3.85 -27.87 -31.80
CA THR A 449 -5.05 -28.46 -31.19
C THR A 449 -5.01 -29.99 -31.29
N ARG A 450 -4.72 -30.54 -32.47
CA ARG A 450 -4.64 -31.99 -32.65
C ARG A 450 -3.51 -32.62 -31.84
N HIS A 451 -2.33 -32.01 -31.79
CA HIS A 451 -1.21 -32.48 -31.00
C HIS A 451 -1.59 -32.58 -29.51
N ARG A 452 -2.23 -31.54 -28.96
CA ARG A 452 -2.75 -31.57 -27.58
C ARG A 452 -3.77 -32.69 -27.34
N THR A 453 -4.70 -32.94 -28.28
CA THR A 453 -5.67 -34.05 -28.14
C THR A 453 -5.02 -35.43 -28.09
N HIS A 454 -3.79 -35.56 -28.59
CA HIS A 454 -3.00 -36.80 -28.56
C HIS A 454 -2.02 -36.87 -27.37
N GLY A 455 -2.20 -36.02 -26.35
CA GLY A 455 -1.33 -35.95 -25.17
C GLY A 455 -0.16 -34.98 -25.31
N GLY A 456 -0.09 -34.21 -26.40
CA GLY A 456 0.96 -33.21 -26.61
C GLY A 456 2.36 -33.84 -26.65
N PRO A 457 3.39 -33.19 -26.07
CA PRO A 457 4.77 -33.66 -26.11
C PRO A 457 4.98 -34.99 -25.39
N ASP A 458 4.17 -35.30 -24.38
CA ASP A 458 4.26 -36.53 -23.58
C ASP A 458 3.36 -37.66 -24.14
N GLY A 459 2.60 -37.35 -25.18
CA GLY A 459 1.80 -38.30 -25.94
C GLY A 459 2.61 -39.08 -26.98
N TRP A 460 1.94 -40.01 -27.68
CA TRP A 460 2.60 -40.91 -28.63
C TRP A 460 3.24 -40.19 -29.83
N LEU A 461 2.80 -38.97 -30.15
CA LEU A 461 3.42 -38.15 -31.19
C LEU A 461 4.80 -37.62 -30.76
N GLY A 462 5.02 -37.42 -29.46
CA GLY A 462 6.26 -36.85 -28.94
C GLY A 462 6.44 -35.38 -29.29
N LEU A 463 7.70 -34.93 -29.23
CA LEU A 463 8.07 -33.55 -29.50
C LEU A 463 8.01 -33.21 -30.99
N PRO A 464 7.66 -31.95 -31.33
CA PRO A 464 7.76 -31.47 -32.70
C PRO A 464 9.21 -31.44 -33.19
N LEU A 465 9.39 -31.81 -34.46
CA LEU A 465 10.69 -31.77 -35.14
C LEU A 465 10.80 -30.50 -35.98
N ALA A 466 12.03 -29.96 -36.10
CA ALA A 466 12.28 -28.82 -36.97
C ALA A 466 11.93 -29.17 -38.42
N ASP A 467 10.98 -28.43 -39.00
CA ASP A 467 10.62 -28.59 -40.42
C ASP A 467 10.68 -27.24 -41.15
N LYS A 468 11.35 -27.23 -42.31
CA LYS A 468 11.39 -26.04 -43.18
C LYS A 468 10.08 -26.02 -43.95
N GLY A 469 9.15 -25.17 -43.52
CA GLY A 469 7.79 -25.05 -44.05
C GLY A 469 7.76 -25.06 -45.58
N ARG A 470 7.25 -26.14 -46.16
CA ARG A 470 6.78 -26.17 -47.55
C ARG A 470 5.27 -25.99 -47.52
N LEU A 471 4.75 -25.07 -48.33
CA LEU A 471 3.32 -25.02 -48.63
C LEU A 471 2.91 -26.37 -49.21
N ARG A 472 1.87 -26.97 -48.63
CA ARG A 472 1.29 -28.23 -49.11
C ARG A 472 0.15 -27.94 -50.09
N LYS A 473 -0.35 -28.98 -50.78
CA LYS A 473 -1.45 -28.87 -51.74
C LYS A 473 -2.59 -28.00 -51.21
N ASN A 474 -3.11 -27.11 -52.06
CA ASN A 474 -4.26 -26.24 -51.77
C ASN A 474 -4.13 -25.38 -50.50
N GLY A 475 -2.90 -24.99 -50.12
CA GLY A 475 -2.66 -24.15 -48.95
C GLY A 475 -2.74 -24.88 -47.61
N GLY A 476 -2.70 -26.22 -47.61
CA GLY A 476 -2.64 -26.99 -46.37
C GLY A 476 -1.27 -26.91 -45.68
N ALA A 477 -1.21 -27.51 -44.49
CA ALA A 477 -0.06 -27.48 -43.60
C ALA A 477 0.24 -28.89 -43.07
N SER A 478 1.49 -29.13 -42.69
CA SER A 478 1.87 -30.38 -42.02
C SER A 478 3.02 -30.15 -41.07
N GLN A 479 3.07 -30.89 -39.97
CA GLN A 479 4.18 -30.84 -39.02
C GLN A 479 4.59 -32.23 -38.58
N ARG A 480 5.89 -32.48 -38.59
CA ARG A 480 6.50 -33.73 -38.13
C ARG A 480 6.75 -33.68 -36.63
N PHE A 481 6.56 -34.83 -36.01
CA PHE A 481 6.83 -35.12 -34.61
C PHE A 481 7.65 -36.41 -34.54
N GLU A 482 8.21 -36.72 -33.38
CA GLU A 482 9.05 -37.92 -33.19
C GLU A 482 8.32 -39.22 -33.56
N GLY A 483 7.03 -39.33 -33.21
CA GLY A 483 6.21 -40.52 -33.42
C GLY A 483 5.35 -40.52 -34.70
N GLY A 484 5.26 -39.39 -35.42
CA GLY A 484 4.35 -39.28 -36.57
C GLY A 484 4.31 -37.90 -37.23
N GLN A 485 3.29 -37.65 -38.06
CA GLN A 485 3.09 -36.36 -38.71
C GLN A 485 1.61 -35.98 -38.70
N ILE A 486 1.32 -34.73 -38.33
CA ILE A 486 -0.04 -34.17 -38.43
C ILE A 486 -0.15 -33.39 -39.73
N HIS A 487 -1.24 -33.58 -40.45
CA HIS A 487 -1.57 -32.92 -41.71
C HIS A 487 -2.88 -32.17 -41.56
N TRP A 488 -2.96 -30.97 -42.11
CA TRP A 488 -4.14 -30.12 -42.10
C TRP A 488 -4.45 -29.59 -43.48
N SER A 489 -5.74 -29.59 -43.83
CA SER A 489 -6.30 -28.81 -44.93
C SER A 489 -7.57 -28.10 -44.46
N ARG A 490 -8.03 -27.12 -45.23
CA ARG A 490 -9.30 -26.43 -44.96
C ARG A 490 -10.49 -27.40 -44.93
N ASP A 491 -10.49 -28.38 -45.83
CA ASP A 491 -11.63 -29.26 -46.06
C ASP A 491 -11.64 -30.46 -45.13
N THR A 492 -10.45 -30.93 -44.71
CA THR A 492 -10.33 -32.15 -43.89
C THR A 492 -10.07 -31.89 -42.42
N GLY A 493 -9.58 -30.71 -42.04
CA GLY A 493 -9.09 -30.47 -40.69
C GLY A 493 -7.75 -31.18 -40.41
N ALA A 494 -7.32 -31.21 -39.15
CA ALA A 494 -6.02 -31.74 -38.76
C ALA A 494 -6.13 -33.23 -38.35
N HIS A 495 -5.32 -34.10 -38.96
CA HIS A 495 -5.27 -35.53 -38.65
C HIS A 495 -3.84 -36.07 -38.58
N ALA A 496 -3.57 -36.96 -37.63
CA ALA A 496 -2.25 -37.58 -37.49
C ALA A 496 -2.10 -38.83 -38.37
N THR A 497 -0.89 -39.07 -38.87
CA THR A 497 -0.50 -40.26 -39.63
C THR A 497 0.76 -40.86 -39.03
N ARG A 498 0.90 -42.20 -39.06
CA ARG A 498 2.10 -42.88 -38.57
C ARG A 498 2.36 -44.20 -39.30
N GLY A 499 3.48 -44.84 -38.93
CA GLY A 499 3.73 -46.25 -39.25
C GLY A 499 3.62 -46.62 -40.74
N ALA A 500 3.00 -47.76 -41.00
CA ALA A 500 2.94 -48.35 -42.34
C ALA A 500 1.99 -47.60 -43.29
N ILE A 501 0.85 -47.12 -42.78
CA ILE A 501 -0.11 -46.34 -43.56
C ILE A 501 0.55 -45.07 -44.08
N GLN A 502 1.20 -44.30 -43.20
CA GLN A 502 1.93 -43.09 -43.60
C GLN A 502 3.01 -43.38 -44.64
N ARG A 503 3.84 -44.42 -44.44
CA ARG A 503 4.89 -44.79 -45.41
C ARG A 503 4.32 -45.13 -46.78
N HIS A 504 3.20 -45.85 -46.81
CA HIS A 504 2.52 -46.17 -48.07
C HIS A 504 1.95 -44.91 -48.72
N TRP A 505 1.19 -44.09 -47.98
CA TRP A 505 0.63 -42.83 -48.50
C TRP A 505 1.72 -41.88 -49.03
N ARG A 506 2.84 -41.76 -48.32
CA ARG A 506 4.05 -41.06 -48.78
C ARG A 506 4.54 -41.58 -50.13
N SER A 507 4.63 -42.90 -50.32
CA SER A 507 5.06 -43.51 -51.59
C SER A 507 4.12 -43.18 -52.76
N GLN A 508 2.86 -42.86 -52.45
CA GLN A 508 1.84 -42.47 -53.42
C GLN A 508 1.78 -40.96 -53.67
N GLY A 509 2.75 -40.18 -53.18
CA GLY A 509 2.84 -38.74 -53.42
C GLY A 509 2.20 -37.87 -52.34
N TRP A 510 1.93 -38.42 -51.14
CA TRP A 510 1.30 -37.70 -50.04
C TRP A 510 -0.04 -37.04 -50.45
N GLU A 511 -0.32 -35.83 -49.95
CA GLU A 511 -1.53 -35.07 -50.28
C GLU A 511 -1.63 -34.71 -51.77
N ASN A 512 -0.51 -34.71 -52.49
CA ASN A 512 -0.46 -34.46 -53.94
C ASN A 512 -0.85 -35.70 -54.76
N GLY A 513 -0.90 -36.87 -54.13
CA GLY A 513 -1.33 -38.13 -54.74
C GLY A 513 -2.85 -38.24 -54.87
N ARG A 514 -3.29 -39.39 -55.42
CA ARG A 514 -4.71 -39.70 -55.65
C ARG A 514 -5.55 -39.73 -54.37
N LEU A 515 -4.94 -40.08 -53.25
CA LEU A 515 -5.64 -40.19 -51.96
C LEU A 515 -5.96 -38.83 -51.34
N GLY A 516 -5.22 -37.76 -51.66
CA GLY A 516 -5.42 -36.46 -51.02
C GLY A 516 -5.03 -36.44 -49.53
N TYR A 517 -5.61 -35.51 -48.77
CA TYR A 517 -5.39 -35.37 -47.32
C TYR A 517 -6.13 -36.45 -46.51
N PRO A 518 -5.63 -36.82 -45.31
CA PRO A 518 -6.37 -37.64 -44.37
C PRO A 518 -7.64 -36.92 -43.89
N THR A 519 -8.72 -37.68 -43.73
CA THR A 519 -10.03 -37.22 -43.19
C THR A 519 -10.37 -37.87 -41.85
N SER A 520 -9.50 -38.76 -41.34
CA SER A 520 -9.67 -39.46 -40.07
C SER A 520 -8.32 -39.78 -39.42
N GLU A 521 -8.34 -40.10 -38.13
CA GLU A 521 -7.22 -40.73 -37.43
C GLU A 521 -7.09 -42.22 -37.80
N GLU A 522 -5.92 -42.83 -37.53
CA GLU A 522 -5.77 -44.28 -37.63
C GLU A 522 -6.66 -44.99 -36.59
N THR A 523 -7.59 -45.84 -37.05
CA THR A 523 -8.49 -46.61 -36.20
C THR A 523 -8.13 -48.09 -36.23
N PRO A 524 -8.08 -48.80 -35.08
CA PRO A 524 -7.87 -50.24 -35.05
C PRO A 524 -8.94 -50.99 -35.85
N VAL A 525 -8.54 -52.08 -36.50
CA VAL A 525 -9.45 -53.05 -37.13
C VAL A 525 -9.14 -54.46 -36.62
N ALA A 526 -10.08 -55.39 -36.81
CA ALA A 526 -9.91 -56.78 -36.42
C ALA A 526 -8.59 -57.39 -36.94
N GLY A 527 -7.99 -58.27 -36.14
CA GLY A 527 -6.72 -58.93 -36.47
C GLY A 527 -5.47 -58.10 -36.18
N GLY A 528 -5.59 -57.01 -35.41
CA GLY A 528 -4.44 -56.16 -35.03
C GLY A 528 -3.98 -55.20 -36.13
N GLY A 529 -4.79 -55.01 -37.17
CA GLY A 529 -4.56 -54.02 -38.21
C GLY A 529 -5.05 -52.62 -37.82
N VAL A 530 -4.79 -51.65 -38.70
CA VAL A 530 -5.34 -50.30 -38.60
C VAL A 530 -5.88 -49.84 -39.95
N ARG A 531 -6.83 -48.91 -39.94
CA ARG A 531 -7.32 -48.22 -41.15
C ARG A 531 -7.28 -46.71 -40.98
N GLN A 532 -7.14 -46.00 -42.08
CA GLN A 532 -7.26 -44.54 -42.13
C GLN A 532 -7.89 -44.10 -43.44
N THR A 533 -8.87 -43.22 -43.35
CA THR A 533 -9.58 -42.64 -44.49
C THR A 533 -8.93 -41.33 -44.92
N PHE A 534 -8.88 -41.15 -46.24
CA PHE A 534 -8.39 -39.98 -46.97
C PHE A 534 -9.48 -39.49 -47.94
N GLU A 535 -9.31 -38.31 -48.51
CA GLU A 535 -10.27 -37.72 -49.47
C GLU A 535 -10.61 -38.66 -50.64
N GLY A 536 -9.62 -39.39 -51.14
CA GLY A 536 -9.75 -40.26 -52.32
C GLY A 536 -9.75 -41.76 -52.02
N GLY A 537 -9.97 -42.19 -50.77
CA GLY A 537 -10.06 -43.61 -50.41
C GLY A 537 -9.62 -43.94 -48.99
N THR A 538 -9.72 -45.22 -48.60
CA THR A 538 -9.30 -45.72 -47.29
C THR A 538 -8.10 -46.66 -47.42
N LEU A 539 -7.08 -46.44 -46.60
CA LEU A 539 -5.94 -47.34 -46.45
C LEU A 539 -6.17 -48.30 -45.28
N TYR A 540 -5.89 -49.59 -45.50
CA TYR A 540 -5.85 -50.61 -44.45
C TYR A 540 -4.46 -51.20 -44.37
N TRP A 541 -3.90 -51.27 -43.16
CA TRP A 541 -2.70 -52.04 -42.88
C TRP A 541 -3.04 -53.25 -42.02
N GLN A 542 -2.47 -54.39 -42.37
CA GLN A 542 -2.59 -55.65 -41.61
C GLN A 542 -1.22 -56.28 -41.38
N PRO A 543 -0.97 -56.89 -40.20
CA PRO A 543 0.24 -57.67 -39.96
C PRO A 543 0.43 -58.76 -41.03
N GLY A 544 1.62 -58.85 -41.61
CA GLY A 544 1.97 -59.85 -42.63
C GLY A 544 1.35 -59.65 -44.02
N ARG A 545 0.42 -58.71 -44.22
CA ARG A 545 -0.23 -58.44 -45.53
C ARG A 545 0.09 -57.08 -46.12
N GLY A 546 0.67 -56.16 -45.35
CA GLY A 546 1.04 -54.83 -45.82
C GLY A 546 -0.17 -53.88 -45.93
N VAL A 547 -0.01 -52.82 -46.72
CA VAL A 547 -1.05 -51.79 -46.93
C VAL A 547 -1.83 -52.08 -48.21
N ARG A 548 -3.16 -52.05 -48.13
CA ARG A 548 -4.07 -52.07 -49.29
C ARG A 548 -4.91 -50.80 -49.34
N VAL A 549 -5.28 -50.39 -50.55
CA VAL A 549 -6.15 -49.24 -50.83
C VAL A 549 -7.55 -49.75 -51.17
N GLU A 550 -8.57 -49.13 -50.59
CA GLU A 550 -9.98 -49.30 -50.96
C GLU A 550 -10.51 -47.94 -51.41
N ASN A 551 -10.91 -47.84 -52.69
CA ASN A 551 -11.36 -46.60 -53.32
C ASN A 551 -12.88 -46.43 -53.18
#